data_AF-R6BAN8-F1
#
_entry.id   AF-R6BAN8-F1
#
_cell.length_a   1.000
_cell.length_b   1.000
_cell.length_c   1.000
_cell.angle_alpha   90.00
_cell.angle_beta   90.00
_cell.angle_gamma   90.00
#
_symmetry.space_group_name_H-M   'P 1'
#
loop_
_entity.id
_entity.type
_entity.pdbx_description
1 polymer ?
#
loop_
_entity_poly.entity_id
_entity_poly.type
_entity_poly.pdbx_seq_one_letter_code
_entity_poly.pdbx_strand_id
1 'polypeptide(L)'
;MRSLIPFDGLFGNTVLDHFFDDDMPTVYQDYTAVPKVDIEDKKDHYEITCDMPGFKKEEIHISYENGILSLGAKKEDKKDADDTEHHYIRRERASVSFSRQFTVKGIKEEGIKAALKDGILTITLPKEEEKKAEPSRQITID
;
A
#
# COMPACT_ATOMS: atom_id res chain seq x y z
N MET A 1 -1.68 -5.16 -21.32
CA MET A 1 -1.97 -3.84 -20.71
C MET A 1 -1.71 -3.96 -19.21
N ARG A 2 -0.86 -3.07 -18.67
CA ARG A 2 -0.53 -3.03 -17.24
C ARG A 2 -1.70 -2.37 -16.51
N SER A 3 -2.43 -3.13 -15.69
CA SER A 3 -3.53 -2.61 -14.89
C SER A 3 -2.97 -2.01 -13.61
N LEU A 4 -2.73 -0.70 -13.60
CA LEU A 4 -2.52 0.12 -12.39
C LEU A 4 -3.86 0.57 -11.79
N ILE A 5 -4.93 -0.19 -12.04
CA ILE A 5 -6.22 0.06 -11.43
C ILE A 5 -6.14 -0.50 -10.01
N PRO A 6 -6.35 0.31 -8.96
CA PRO A 6 -6.47 -0.20 -7.61
C PRO A 6 -7.65 -1.18 -7.55
N PHE A 7 -7.37 -2.41 -7.13
CA PHE A 7 -8.40 -3.41 -6.92
C PHE A 7 -8.94 -3.24 -5.50
N ASP A 8 -9.99 -2.43 -5.36
CA ASP A 8 -10.75 -2.36 -4.11
C ASP A 8 -11.71 -3.56 -4.07
N GLY A 9 -11.17 -4.73 -3.70
CA GLY A 9 -11.94 -5.87 -3.20
C GLY A 9 -11.92 -7.13 -4.06
N LEU A 10 -11.51 -8.24 -3.42
CA LEU A 10 -11.99 -9.63 -3.58
C LEU A 10 -10.88 -10.73 -3.65
N PHE A 11 -9.74 -10.56 -3.00
CA PHE A 11 -8.86 -11.69 -2.64
C PHE A 11 -8.44 -11.54 -1.19
N GLY A 12 -8.96 -12.43 -0.34
CA GLY A 12 -8.85 -12.36 1.11
C GLY A 12 -7.40 -12.36 1.62
N ASN A 13 -7.17 -11.58 2.67
CA ASN A 13 -6.85 -12.11 4.01
C ASN A 13 -5.98 -13.37 4.05
N THR A 14 -4.85 -13.41 3.35
CA THR A 14 -3.93 -14.57 3.52
C THR A 14 -2.48 -14.15 3.58
N VAL A 15 -2.07 -13.11 2.86
CA VAL A 15 -0.68 -12.62 2.92
C VAL A 15 -0.47 -11.65 4.09
N LEU A 16 -1.46 -10.81 4.40
CA LEU A 16 -1.40 -9.88 5.54
C LEU A 16 -1.77 -10.57 6.87
N ASP A 17 -2.68 -11.54 6.87
CA ASP A 17 -3.00 -12.34 8.07
C ASP A 17 -1.74 -13.04 8.60
N HIS A 18 -0.86 -13.55 7.74
CA HIS A 18 0.43 -14.12 8.17
C HIS A 18 1.45 -13.12 8.73
N PHE A 19 1.29 -11.81 8.48
CA PHE A 19 2.15 -10.77 9.04
C PHE A 19 1.60 -10.20 10.36
N PHE A 20 0.31 -10.38 10.65
CA PHE A 20 -0.38 -9.76 11.80
C PHE A 20 -1.05 -10.75 12.76
N ASP A 21 -1.09 -12.06 12.45
CA ASP A 21 -1.57 -13.10 13.36
C ASP A 21 -0.53 -13.43 14.43
N ASP A 22 -0.70 -12.80 15.61
CA ASP A 22 -0.58 -13.54 16.86
C ASP A 22 -1.70 -13.20 17.87
N ASP A 23 -2.62 -12.25 17.60
CA ASP A 23 -3.77 -12.02 18.52
C ASP A 23 -4.88 -11.04 18.02
N MET A 24 -5.50 -11.20 16.84
CA MET A 24 -6.68 -10.37 16.50
C MET A 24 -7.85 -11.14 15.86
N PRO A 25 -9.07 -11.05 16.43
CA PRO A 25 -10.25 -11.66 15.86
C PRO A 25 -10.66 -10.94 14.57
N THR A 26 -11.15 -11.73 13.62
CA THR A 26 -11.71 -11.33 12.31
C THR A 26 -12.92 -10.41 12.46
N VAL A 27 -12.68 -9.17 12.87
CA VAL A 27 -13.66 -8.10 12.77
C VAL A 27 -13.59 -7.59 11.35
N TYR A 28 -14.67 -7.79 10.59
CA TYR A 28 -15.03 -6.99 9.42
C TYR A 28 -14.86 -5.51 9.78
N GLN A 29 -13.65 -4.96 9.61
CA GLN A 29 -13.39 -3.57 9.92
C GLN A 29 -13.93 -2.74 8.77
N ASP A 30 -14.81 -1.82 9.16
CA ASP A 30 -15.34 -0.70 8.40
C ASP A 30 -14.38 -0.20 7.31
N TYR A 31 -14.97 0.18 6.17
CA TYR A 31 -14.39 1.04 5.13
C TYR A 31 -13.99 2.41 5.71
N THR A 32 -13.13 2.43 6.72
CA THR A 32 -12.54 3.60 7.33
C THR A 32 -11.56 4.21 6.34
N ALA A 33 -11.74 5.52 6.13
CA ALA A 33 -10.98 6.43 5.27
C ALA A 33 -9.66 5.86 4.72
N VAL A 34 -9.76 5.12 3.61
CA VAL A 34 -8.58 4.68 2.85
C VAL A 34 -7.92 5.93 2.28
N PRO A 35 -6.64 6.19 2.58
CA PRO A 35 -5.99 7.40 2.12
C PRO A 35 -5.92 7.40 0.59
N LYS A 36 -6.16 8.58 0.00
CA LYS A 36 -6.13 8.77 -1.44
C LYS A 36 -4.70 8.63 -1.94
N VAL A 37 -4.56 8.08 -3.14
CA VAL A 37 -3.27 7.77 -3.75
C VAL A 37 -3.28 8.24 -5.19
N ASP A 38 -2.23 8.95 -5.58
CA ASP A 38 -1.93 9.28 -6.98
C ASP A 38 -0.77 8.41 -7.46
N ILE A 39 -0.86 7.95 -8.71
CA ILE A 39 0.15 7.11 -9.36
C ILE A 39 0.56 7.77 -10.67
N GLU A 40 1.83 8.11 -10.81
CA GLU A 40 2.40 8.73 -12.01
C GLU A 40 3.39 7.77 -12.70
N ASP A 41 3.32 7.68 -14.02
CA ASP A 41 4.33 7.02 -14.84
C ASP A 41 5.37 8.06 -15.28
N LYS A 42 6.56 8.03 -14.67
CA LYS A 42 7.68 8.94 -14.97
C LYS A 42 8.65 8.37 -15.99
N LYS A 43 8.19 7.50 -16.89
CA LYS A 43 8.96 6.80 -17.95
C LYS A 43 9.91 5.72 -17.41
N ASP A 44 10.85 6.06 -16.53
CA ASP A 44 11.85 5.15 -15.96
C ASP A 44 11.41 4.51 -14.63
N HIS A 45 10.46 5.12 -13.93
CA HIS A 45 9.86 4.60 -12.70
C HIS A 45 8.37 4.93 -12.64
N TYR A 46 7.65 4.25 -11.76
CA TYR A 46 6.37 4.72 -11.26
C TYR A 46 6.59 5.45 -9.94
N GLU A 47 5.86 6.54 -9.73
CA GLU A 47 5.81 7.25 -8.45
C GLU A 47 4.41 7.14 -7.88
N ILE A 48 4.31 6.70 -6.63
CA ILE A 48 3.06 6.59 -5.89
C ILE A 48 3.12 7.59 -4.75
N THR A 49 2.14 8.48 -4.66
CA THR A 49 2.04 9.47 -3.58
C THR A 49 0.76 9.28 -2.78
N CYS A 50 0.86 9.38 -1.47
CA CYS A 50 -0.26 9.12 -0.57
C CYS A 50 -0.23 10.06 0.64
N ASP A 51 -1.39 10.66 0.94
CA ASP A 51 -1.56 11.52 2.10
C ASP A 51 -1.65 10.67 3.38
N MET A 52 -0.63 10.79 4.24
CA MET A 52 -0.47 10.11 5.52
C MET A 52 -0.25 11.09 6.68
N PRO A 53 -1.13 12.09 6.89
CA PRO A 53 -0.91 13.10 7.92
C PRO A 53 -0.96 12.50 9.34
N GLY A 54 0.11 12.71 10.09
CA GLY A 54 0.20 12.31 11.49
C GLY A 54 0.46 10.83 11.74
N PHE A 55 0.87 10.09 10.70
CA PHE A 55 1.52 8.79 10.84
C PHE A 55 3.02 8.96 11.06
N LYS A 56 3.59 8.10 11.90
CA LYS A 56 5.04 7.95 12.02
C LYS A 56 5.54 6.86 11.09
N LYS A 57 6.84 6.83 10.79
CA LYS A 57 7.41 5.88 9.81
C LYS A 57 7.23 4.43 10.26
N GLU A 58 7.37 4.21 11.55
CA GLU A 58 7.20 2.95 12.27
C GLU A 58 5.74 2.44 12.28
N GLU A 59 4.76 3.31 12.01
CA GLU A 59 3.34 2.95 11.92
C GLU A 59 2.93 2.57 10.48
N ILE A 60 3.83 2.72 9.50
CA ILE A 60 3.60 2.46 8.08
C ILE A 60 4.39 1.21 7.66
N HIS A 61 3.70 0.30 6.99
CA HIS A 61 4.27 -0.91 6.43
C HIS A 61 4.13 -0.93 4.90
N ILE A 62 5.24 -1.24 4.21
CA ILE A 62 5.29 -1.31 2.75
C ILE A 62 6.05 -2.56 2.37
N SER A 63 5.45 -3.39 1.53
CA SER A 63 6.09 -4.59 0.97
C SER A 63 5.82 -4.71 -0.52
N TYR A 64 6.74 -5.32 -1.25
CA TYR A 64 6.57 -5.63 -2.67
C TYR A 64 6.95 -7.09 -2.91
N GLU A 65 5.98 -7.89 -3.32
CA GLU A 65 6.16 -9.32 -3.53
C GLU A 65 5.32 -9.78 -4.71
N ASN A 66 5.90 -10.61 -5.58
CA ASN A 66 5.18 -11.26 -6.69
C ASN A 66 4.41 -10.29 -7.61
N GLY A 67 4.91 -9.07 -7.78
CA GLY A 67 4.24 -8.03 -8.58
C GLY A 67 3.09 -7.32 -7.88
N ILE A 68 3.04 -7.36 -6.55
CA ILE A 68 2.05 -6.71 -5.71
C ILE A 68 2.77 -5.80 -4.72
N LEU A 69 2.50 -4.49 -4.79
CA LEU A 69 2.88 -3.54 -3.75
C LEU A 69 1.77 -3.49 -2.70
N SER A 70 2.07 -3.83 -1.46
CA SER A 70 1.18 -3.65 -0.32
C SER A 70 1.60 -2.44 0.50
N LEU A 71 0.64 -1.58 0.82
CA LEU A 71 0.80 -0.39 1.65
C LEU A 71 -0.24 -0.45 2.77
N GLY A 72 0.21 -0.53 4.01
CA GLY A 72 -0.65 -0.47 5.18
C GLY A 72 -0.13 0.52 6.20
N ALA A 73 -1.03 1.03 7.03
CA ALA A 73 -0.64 1.71 8.26
C ALA A 73 -1.66 1.45 9.34
N LYS A 74 -1.20 1.38 10.58
CA LYS A 74 -2.05 1.23 11.77
C LYS A 74 -1.60 2.24 12.80
N LYS A 75 -2.51 3.16 13.13
CA LYS A 75 -2.34 4.02 14.29
C LYS A 75 -3.01 3.35 15.48
N GLU A 76 -2.22 2.95 16.47
CA GLU A 76 -2.77 2.48 17.73
C GLU A 76 -3.39 3.68 18.46
N ASP A 77 -4.71 3.77 18.43
CA ASP A 77 -5.41 4.48 19.49
C ASP A 77 -5.10 3.72 20.77
N LYS A 78 -4.30 4.33 21.65
CA LYS A 78 -4.48 4.04 23.08
C LYS A 78 -5.95 4.32 23.32
N LYS A 79 -6.73 3.26 23.58
CA LYS A 79 -8.13 3.42 23.93
C LYS A 79 -8.17 4.39 25.10
N ASP A 80 -8.65 5.59 24.82
CA ASP A 80 -9.06 6.61 25.78
C ASP A 80 -10.28 6.13 26.60
N ALA A 81 -10.38 4.82 26.89
CA ALA A 81 -11.44 4.26 27.71
C ALA A 81 -11.31 4.72 29.17
N ASP A 82 -10.10 5.14 29.59
CA ASP A 82 -9.78 5.72 30.89
C ASP A 82 -9.15 7.12 30.79
N ASP A 83 -9.32 7.82 29.65
CA ASP A 83 -8.80 9.18 29.49
C ASP A 83 -9.70 10.18 30.21
N THR A 84 -9.48 10.28 31.51
CA THR A 84 -10.09 11.32 32.36
C THR A 84 -9.37 12.67 32.20
N GLU A 85 -8.30 12.77 31.41
CA GLU A 85 -7.51 13.99 31.19
C GLU A 85 -7.98 14.83 30.00
N HIS A 86 -8.56 14.24 28.95
CA HIS A 86 -8.97 14.99 27.76
C HIS A 86 -10.49 15.21 27.67
N HIS A 87 -10.92 16.47 27.80
CA HIS A 87 -12.29 16.90 27.54
C HIS A 87 -12.47 17.39 26.09
N TYR A 88 -12.72 16.47 25.17
CA TYR A 88 -12.99 16.81 23.77
C TYR A 88 -14.37 17.48 23.61
N ILE A 89 -14.41 18.70 23.07
CA ILE A 89 -15.68 19.36 22.65
C ILE A 89 -16.22 18.71 21.36
N ARG A 90 -15.32 18.30 20.44
CA ARG A 90 -15.63 17.58 19.20
C ARG A 90 -14.37 16.86 18.69
N ARG A 91 -14.49 15.58 18.32
CA ARG A 91 -13.41 14.76 17.76
C ARG A 91 -13.85 14.23 16.39
N GLU A 92 -13.30 14.80 15.33
CA GLU A 92 -13.58 14.37 13.95
C GLU A 92 -12.49 13.44 13.39
N ARG A 93 -11.29 13.52 13.95
CA ARG A 93 -10.15 12.68 13.58
C ARG A 93 -10.28 11.34 14.31
N ALA A 94 -10.37 10.26 13.55
CA ALA A 94 -10.28 8.89 14.06
C ALA A 94 -8.85 8.36 13.87
N SER A 95 -8.39 7.46 14.74
CA SER A 95 -7.26 6.62 14.36
C SER A 95 -7.77 5.52 13.44
N VAL A 96 -7.08 5.39 12.32
CA VAL A 96 -7.49 4.56 11.20
C VAL A 96 -6.35 3.56 10.96
N SER A 97 -6.72 2.30 10.87
CA SER A 97 -5.92 1.30 10.18
C SER A 97 -6.43 1.18 8.75
N PHE A 98 -5.53 1.16 7.78
CA PHE A 98 -5.89 0.88 6.40
C PHE A 98 -4.86 -0.04 5.74
N SER A 99 -5.28 -0.68 4.66
CA SER A 99 -4.43 -1.50 3.80
C SER A 99 -4.86 -1.32 2.34
N ARG A 100 -3.89 -1.15 1.45
CA ARG A 100 -4.08 -1.07 -0.01
C ARG A 100 -3.08 -1.95 -0.72
N GLN A 101 -3.50 -2.50 -1.85
CA GLN A 101 -2.63 -3.28 -2.72
C GLN A 101 -2.70 -2.78 -4.15
N PHE A 102 -1.55 -2.74 -4.81
CA PHE A 102 -1.39 -2.33 -6.20
C PHE A 102 -0.67 -3.44 -6.97
N THR A 103 -1.31 -3.96 -8.02
CA THR A 103 -0.64 -4.87 -8.94
C THR A 103 0.25 -4.10 -9.89
N VAL A 104 1.56 -4.26 -9.77
CA VAL A 104 2.55 -3.58 -10.61
C VAL A 104 3.71 -4.54 -10.88
N LYS A 105 4.00 -4.78 -12.17
CA LYS A 105 5.02 -5.75 -12.62
C LYS A 105 6.15 -5.05 -13.38
N GLY A 106 7.30 -5.72 -13.45
CA GLY A 106 8.49 -5.22 -14.13
C GLY A 106 9.15 -4.11 -13.35
N ILE A 107 9.32 -4.32 -12.04
CA ILE A 107 9.95 -3.38 -11.11
C ILE A 107 11.26 -3.99 -10.64
N LYS A 108 12.33 -3.20 -10.64
CA LYS A 108 13.63 -3.55 -10.05
C LYS A 108 13.50 -3.46 -8.53
N GLU A 109 13.24 -4.58 -7.86
CA GLU A 109 12.87 -4.64 -6.44
C GLU A 109 13.93 -4.01 -5.53
N GLU A 110 15.21 -4.26 -5.81
CA GLU A 110 16.35 -3.71 -5.08
C GLU A 110 16.44 -2.18 -5.12
N GLY A 111 15.74 -1.55 -6.07
CA GLY A 111 15.71 -0.11 -6.26
C GLY A 111 14.50 0.58 -5.67
N ILE A 112 13.55 -0.15 -5.08
CA ILE A 112 12.34 0.44 -4.48
C ILE A 112 12.73 1.35 -3.31
N LYS A 113 12.16 2.54 -3.27
CA LYS A 113 12.40 3.53 -2.20
C LYS A 113 11.09 4.11 -1.71
N ALA A 114 11.05 4.45 -0.43
CA ALA A 114 9.92 5.17 0.17
C ALA A 114 10.42 6.32 1.04
N ALA A 115 9.73 7.45 0.99
CA ALA A 115 10.01 8.61 1.82
C ALA A 115 8.70 9.18 2.38
N LEU A 116 8.69 9.48 3.67
CA LEU A 116 7.61 10.22 4.34
C LEU A 116 8.13 11.61 4.68
N LYS A 117 7.54 12.65 4.08
CA LYS A 117 7.89 14.05 4.31
C LYS A 117 6.63 14.89 4.38
N ASP A 118 6.52 15.73 5.41
CA ASP A 118 5.40 16.66 5.60
C ASP A 118 4.01 15.99 5.55
N GLY A 119 3.94 14.73 6.02
CA GLY A 119 2.70 13.93 6.00
C GLY A 119 2.37 13.31 4.64
N ILE A 120 3.26 13.36 3.66
CA ILE A 120 3.08 12.74 2.34
C ILE A 120 4.08 11.59 2.20
N LEU A 121 3.54 10.40 1.93
CA LEU A 121 4.33 9.21 1.58
C LEU A 121 4.54 9.17 0.08
N THR A 122 5.79 9.08 -0.35
CA THR A 122 6.18 8.90 -1.76
C THR A 122 6.92 7.58 -1.91
N ILE A 123 6.45 6.71 -2.80
CA ILE A 123 7.05 5.41 -3.14
C ILE A 123 7.52 5.46 -4.59
N THR A 124 8.80 5.18 -4.80
CA THR A 124 9.44 5.11 -6.11
C THR A 124 9.65 3.66 -6.50
N LEU A 125 9.07 3.26 -7.63
CA LEU A 125 9.16 1.91 -8.19
C LEU A 125 9.92 1.95 -9.52
N PRO A 126 11.25 1.75 -9.52
CA PRO A 126 12.04 1.78 -10.75
C PRO A 126 11.67 0.63 -11.66
N LYS A 127 11.47 0.91 -12.96
CA LYS A 127 11.09 -0.12 -13.93
C LYS A 127 12.29 -0.97 -14.32
N GLU A 128 12.02 -2.24 -14.58
CA GLU A 128 12.94 -3.11 -15.30
C GLU A 128 13.17 -2.57 -16.71
N GLU A 129 14.37 -2.79 -17.24
CA GLU A 129 14.62 -2.51 -18.65
C GLU A 129 13.75 -3.45 -19.49
N GLU A 130 12.96 -2.89 -20.40
CA GLU A 130 12.19 -3.69 -21.33
C GLU A 130 13.17 -4.49 -22.20
N LYS A 131 13.33 -5.78 -21.88
CA LYS A 131 13.98 -6.73 -22.77
C LYS A 131 13.22 -6.64 -24.09
N LYS A 132 13.89 -6.15 -25.14
CA LYS A 132 13.34 -6.16 -26.50
C LYS A 132 12.79 -7.56 -26.75
N ALA A 133 11.49 -7.66 -27.01
CA ALA A 133 10.87 -8.94 -27.30
C ALA A 133 11.62 -9.59 -28.47
N GLU A 134 12.12 -10.80 -28.28
CA GLU A 134 12.63 -11.63 -29.36
C GLU A 134 11.52 -11.76 -30.42
N PRO A 135 11.83 -11.65 -31.72
CA PRO A 135 10.82 -11.74 -32.77
C PRO A 135 10.04 -13.06 -32.61
N SER A 136 8.71 -12.96 -32.63
CA SER A 136 7.83 -14.12 -32.45
C SER A 136 8.20 -15.22 -33.44
N ARG A 137 8.56 -16.39 -32.92
CA ARG A 137 8.92 -17.55 -33.74
C ARG A 137 7.63 -18.22 -34.23
N GLN A 138 7.41 -18.22 -35.54
CA GLN A 138 6.29 -18.95 -36.15
C GLN A 138 6.53 -20.46 -36.00
N ILE A 139 5.55 -21.17 -35.42
CA ILE A 139 5.57 -22.63 -35.33
C ILE A 139 4.78 -23.17 -36.52
N THR A 140 5.41 -23.98 -37.36
CA THR A 140 4.73 -24.75 -38.42
C THR A 140 4.09 -25.99 -37.84
N ILE A 141 2.90 -26.32 -38.33
CA ILE A 141 2.13 -27.52 -37.98
C ILE A 141 2.40 -28.55 -39.10
N ASP A 142 2.74 -29.78 -38.71
CA ASP A 142 2.89 -30.94 -39.61
C ASP A 142 1.55 -31.67 -39.82
#